data_AF-A0A974T1V5-F1
#
_entry.id   AF-A0A974T1V5-F1
#
_cell.length_a   1.000
_cell.length_b   1.000
_cell.length_c   1.000
_cell.angle_alpha   90.00
_cell.angle_beta   90.00
_cell.angle_gamma   90.00
#
_symmetry.space_group_name_H-M   'P 1'
#
loop_
_entity.id
_entity.type
_entity.pdbx_description
1 polymer ?
#
loop_
_entity_poly.entity_id
_entity_poly.type
_entity_poly.pdbx_seq_one_letter_code
_entity_poly.pdbx_strand_id
1 'polypeptide(L)'
;MPQSQNPIVEWPADFYRLLAGIQIVTGADGHRYGRIDVDVDPETLFLLNDFEARVRHRQVRLRLADSAEECLVGEMNPVVGLGAAADPAQHIGKVRISFHDIQDDSCINPAPQM
;
A
#
# COMPACT_ATOMS: atom_id res chain seq x y z
N MET A 1 18.56 23.23 10.32
CA MET A 1 17.41 22.64 9.62
C MET A 1 17.45 21.15 9.88
N PRO A 2 16.57 20.54 10.70
CA PRO A 2 16.52 19.10 10.75
C PRO A 2 15.52 18.63 9.69
N GLN A 3 16.02 18.14 8.56
CA GLN A 3 15.24 17.25 7.73
C GLN A 3 15.03 15.99 8.56
N SER A 4 13.85 15.82 9.14
CA SER A 4 13.42 14.51 9.59
C SER A 4 13.30 13.63 8.35
N GLN A 5 14.41 13.06 7.91
CA GLN A 5 14.47 12.08 6.83
C GLN A 5 13.89 10.77 7.39
N ASN A 6 12.57 10.74 7.56
CA ASN A 6 11.91 9.46 7.80
C ASN A 6 12.02 8.68 6.48
N PRO A 7 12.77 7.57 6.45
CA PRO A 7 13.09 6.92 5.19
C PRO A 7 11.79 6.43 4.53
N ILE A 8 11.62 6.77 3.26
CA ILE A 8 10.56 6.20 2.42
C ILE A 8 10.83 4.70 2.33
N VAL A 9 9.84 3.89 2.70
CA VAL A 9 9.91 2.43 2.65
C VAL A 9 9.23 1.93 1.38
N GLU A 10 9.87 1.05 0.63
CA GLU A 10 9.24 0.42 -0.54
C GLU A 10 8.09 -0.49 -0.09
N TRP A 11 6.97 -0.42 -0.81
CA TRP A 11 5.95 -1.45 -0.72
C TRP A 11 6.57 -2.81 -1.10
N PRO A 12 6.27 -3.90 -0.37
CA PRO A 12 6.89 -5.19 -0.64
C PRO A 12 6.52 -5.71 -2.03
N ALA A 13 7.51 -6.21 -2.78
CA ALA A 13 7.32 -6.73 -4.13
C ALA A 13 6.26 -7.86 -4.18
N ASP A 14 6.25 -8.74 -3.17
CA ASP A 14 5.28 -9.84 -3.05
C ASP A 14 3.83 -9.34 -2.91
N PHE A 15 3.64 -8.08 -2.49
CA PHE A 15 2.35 -7.45 -2.30
C PHE A 15 1.92 -6.54 -3.45
N TYR A 16 2.69 -6.45 -4.54
CA TYR A 16 2.35 -5.58 -5.67
C TYR A 16 0.96 -5.91 -6.24
N ARG A 17 0.64 -7.21 -6.34
CA ARG A 17 -0.68 -7.68 -6.79
C ARG A 17 -1.83 -7.22 -5.89
N LEU A 18 -1.57 -6.97 -4.61
CA LEU A 18 -2.62 -6.53 -3.67
C LEU A 18 -3.06 -5.09 -3.90
N LEU A 19 -2.30 -4.31 -4.67
CA LEU A 19 -2.66 -2.95 -5.06
C LEU A 19 -3.23 -2.86 -6.48
N ALA A 20 -3.41 -3.99 -7.16
CA ALA A 20 -4.03 -4.03 -8.49
C ALA A 20 -5.48 -3.51 -8.40
N GLY A 21 -5.79 -2.42 -9.09
CA GLY A 21 -7.09 -1.77 -9.00
C GLY A 21 -7.30 -0.89 -7.75
N ILE A 22 -6.23 -0.45 -7.08
CA ILE A 22 -6.36 0.56 -6.02
C ILE A 22 -7.03 1.82 -6.57
N GLN A 23 -8.02 2.33 -5.82
CA GLN A 23 -8.71 3.55 -6.17
C GLN A 23 -8.01 4.74 -5.53
N ILE A 24 -7.51 5.66 -6.35
CA ILE A 24 -6.96 6.94 -5.89
C ILE A 24 -8.02 8.03 -6.09
N VAL A 25 -8.35 8.76 -5.03
CA VAL A 25 -9.34 9.85 -5.04
C VAL A 25 -8.75 11.10 -4.40
N THR A 26 -9.09 12.26 -4.95
CA THR A 26 -8.77 13.56 -4.32
C THR A 26 -9.93 13.97 -3.41
N GLY A 27 -9.64 14.16 -2.13
CA GLY A 27 -10.59 14.63 -1.14
C GLY A 27 -10.92 16.11 -1.29
N ALA A 28 -11.94 16.57 -0.55
CA ALA A 28 -12.38 17.97 -0.56
C ALA A 28 -11.33 18.93 0.02
N ASP A 29 -10.37 18.42 0.78
CA ASP A 29 -9.22 19.13 1.33
C ASP A 29 -8.03 19.20 0.35
N GLY A 30 -8.17 18.63 -0.85
CA GLY A 30 -7.12 18.57 -1.86
C GLY A 30 -6.08 17.47 -1.65
N HIS A 31 -6.18 16.70 -0.56
CA HIS A 31 -5.31 15.55 -0.31
C HIS A 31 -5.77 14.35 -1.14
N ARG A 32 -4.83 13.49 -1.56
CA ARG A 32 -5.16 12.25 -2.26
C ARG A 32 -5.15 11.07 -1.30
N TYR A 33 -6.10 10.18 -1.51
CA TYR A 33 -6.32 8.97 -0.72
C TYR A 33 -6.39 7.76 -1.62
N GLY A 34 -5.81 6.66 -1.17
CA GLY A 34 -5.80 5.39 -1.87
C GLY A 34 -6.51 4.34 -1.04
N ARG A 35 -7.36 3.52 -1.66
CA ARG A 35 -7.96 2.38 -0.97
C ARG A 35 -8.22 1.21 -1.89
N ILE A 36 -8.12 0.01 -1.33
CA ILE A 36 -8.55 -1.23 -1.96
C ILE A 36 -9.01 -2.21 -0.89
N ASP A 37 -10.05 -2.97 -1.22
CA ASP A 37 -10.54 -4.07 -0.40
C ASP A 37 -10.15 -5.38 -1.10
N VAL A 38 -9.37 -6.22 -0.43
CA VAL A 38 -8.80 -7.45 -0.99
C VAL A 38 -9.07 -8.65 -0.08
N ASP A 39 -9.25 -9.82 -0.69
CA ASP A 39 -9.27 -11.08 0.03
C ASP A 39 -7.84 -11.61 0.17
N VAL A 40 -7.44 -11.98 1.38
CA VAL A 40 -6.08 -12.43 1.72
C VAL A 40 -6.12 -13.70 2.55
N ASP A 41 -5.20 -14.61 2.27
CA ASP A 41 -4.97 -15.78 3.12
C ASP A 41 -4.33 -15.37 4.47
N PRO A 42 -4.33 -16.27 5.49
CA PRO A 42 -3.80 -15.95 6.81
C PRO A 42 -2.32 -15.56 6.83
N GLU A 43 -1.49 -16.13 5.95
CA GLU A 43 -0.05 -15.82 5.88
C GLU A 43 0.17 -14.43 5.30
N THR A 44 -0.51 -14.11 4.19
CA THR A 44 -0.51 -12.76 3.62
C THR A 44 -1.01 -11.72 4.63
N LEU A 45 -2.08 -12.02 5.37
CA LEU A 45 -2.59 -11.14 6.42
C LEU A 45 -1.57 -10.90 7.54
N PHE A 46 -0.88 -11.95 7.99
CA PHE A 46 0.17 -11.83 9.00
C PHE A 46 1.29 -10.91 8.53
N LEU A 47 1.82 -11.14 7.32
CA LEU A 47 2.91 -10.36 6.75
C LEU A 47 2.51 -8.90 6.47
N LEU A 48 1.26 -8.65 6.08
CA LEU A 48 0.71 -7.29 5.93
C LEU A 48 0.69 -6.52 7.26
N ASN A 49 0.24 -7.15 8.35
CA ASN A 49 0.23 -6.53 9.66
C ASN A 49 1.65 -6.27 10.19
N ASP A 50 2.57 -7.20 9.98
CA ASP A 50 3.98 -7.01 10.33
C ASP A 50 4.62 -5.87 9.52
N PHE A 51 4.30 -5.76 8.23
CA PHE A 51 4.73 -4.63 7.42
C PHE A 51 4.12 -3.31 7.92
N GLU A 52 2.81 -3.26 8.15
CA GLU A 52 2.10 -2.09 8.69
C GLU A 52 2.77 -1.58 9.97
N ALA A 53 3.02 -2.47 10.93
CA ALA A 53 3.69 -2.13 12.19
C ALA A 53 5.08 -1.51 11.98
N ARG A 54 5.84 -1.98 10.98
CA ARG A 54 7.19 -1.47 10.65
C ARG A 54 7.16 -0.10 9.95
N VAL A 55 6.09 0.22 9.23
CA VAL A 55 5.97 1.46 8.46
C VAL A 55 5.11 2.53 9.12
N ARG A 56 4.64 2.30 10.36
CA ARG A 56 3.90 3.32 11.13
C ARG A 56 4.64 4.65 11.15
N HIS A 57 3.91 5.72 10.80
CA HIS A 57 4.42 7.09 10.70
C HIS A 57 5.51 7.29 9.64
N ARG A 58 5.65 6.38 8.68
CA ARG A 58 6.58 6.49 7.55
C ARG A 58 5.81 6.55 6.24
N GLN A 59 6.43 7.21 5.27
CA GLN A 59 5.95 7.17 3.90
C GLN A 59 6.31 5.82 3.25
N VAL A 60 5.37 5.29 2.50
CA VAL A 60 5.48 4.06 1.73
C VAL A 60 5.43 4.42 0.25
N ARG A 61 6.42 3.97 -0.52
CA ARG A 61 6.42 4.07 -1.98
C ARG A 61 5.61 2.93 -2.57
N LEU A 62 4.60 3.29 -3.35
CA LEU A 62 3.72 2.39 -4.06
C LEU A 62 4.14 2.36 -5.52
N ARG A 63 4.28 1.15 -6.07
CA ARG A 63 4.37 0.92 -7.51
C ARG A 63 3.11 0.21 -7.94
N LEU A 64 2.25 0.91 -8.68
CA LEU A 64 0.99 0.34 -9.12
C LEU A 64 1.28 -0.65 -10.26
N ALA A 65 0.72 -1.85 -10.17
CA ALA A 65 0.93 -2.90 -11.17
C ALA A 65 0.51 -2.44 -12.58
N ASP A 66 -0.48 -1.55 -12.66
CA ASP A 66 -1.06 -1.04 -13.91
C ASP A 66 -0.33 0.19 -14.47
N SER A 67 0.61 0.79 -13.72
CA SER A 67 1.36 2.00 -14.12
C SER A 67 2.81 1.90 -13.62
N ALA A 68 3.62 1.09 -14.31
CA ALA A 68 5.00 0.77 -13.91
C ALA A 68 5.95 2.00 -13.88
N GLU A 69 5.57 3.10 -14.52
CA GLU A 69 6.35 4.34 -14.62
C GLU A 69 5.96 5.38 -13.56
N GLU A 70 4.80 5.23 -12.92
CA GLU A 70 4.31 6.16 -11.91
C GLU A 70 4.49 5.56 -10.51
N CYS A 71 5.35 6.19 -9.70
CA CYS A 71 5.37 5.92 -8.28
C CYS A 71 4.56 6.95 -7.52
N LEU A 72 3.90 6.44 -6.48
CA LEU A 72 3.20 7.24 -5.52
C LEU A 72 3.88 7.06 -4.17
N VAL A 73 3.87 8.09 -3.33
CA VAL A 73 4.25 7.96 -1.92
C VAL A 73 3.08 8.39 -1.07
N GLY A 74 2.83 7.68 0.03
CA GLY A 74 1.78 8.03 0.98
C GLY A 74 2.00 7.32 2.30
N GLU A 75 1.22 7.68 3.31
CA GLU A 75 1.28 7.01 4.61
C GLU A 75 0.22 5.91 4.68
N MET A 76 0.63 4.74 5.16
CA MET A 76 -0.24 3.57 5.27
C MET A 76 -1.14 3.71 6.49
N ASN A 77 -2.46 3.58 6.30
CA ASN A 77 -3.39 3.42 7.40
C ASN A 77 -3.33 1.99 7.97
N PRO A 78 -3.78 1.77 9.21
CA PRO A 78 -3.92 0.43 9.76
C PRO A 78 -4.74 -0.48 8.84
N VAL A 79 -4.33 -1.74 8.73
CA VAL A 79 -5.09 -2.75 7.98
C VAL A 79 -6.41 -3.02 8.71
N VAL A 80 -7.53 -2.83 8.03
CA VAL A 80 -8.87 -3.01 8.62
C VAL A 80 -9.49 -4.31 8.12
N GLY A 81 -9.87 -5.20 9.03
CA GLY A 81 -10.67 -6.38 8.70
C GLY A 81 -12.11 -5.99 8.35
N LEU A 82 -12.59 -6.45 7.20
CA LEU A 82 -13.96 -6.23 6.72
C LEU A 82 -14.87 -7.44 6.95
N GLY A 83 -14.35 -8.50 7.57
CA GLY A 83 -15.09 -9.72 7.88
C GLY A 83 -14.96 -10.77 6.77
N ALA A 84 -16.09 -11.26 6.29
CA ALA A 84 -16.14 -12.38 5.36
C ALA A 84 -15.53 -12.05 3.99
N ALA A 85 -14.78 -12.99 3.44
CA ALA A 85 -14.29 -12.98 2.07
C ALA A 85 -15.44 -12.98 1.06
N ALA A 86 -15.14 -12.62 -0.19
CA ALA A 86 -16.09 -12.75 -1.28
C ALA A 86 -16.53 -14.21 -1.50
N ASP A 87 -15.62 -15.17 -1.28
CA ASP A 87 -15.91 -16.60 -1.27
C ASP A 87 -15.80 -17.17 0.16
N PRO A 88 -16.92 -17.45 0.83
CA PRO A 88 -16.92 -18.02 2.18
C PRO A 88 -16.43 -19.49 2.24
N ALA A 89 -16.29 -20.18 1.10
CA ALA A 89 -15.70 -21.52 1.06
C ALA A 89 -14.16 -21.49 1.16
N GLN A 90 -13.55 -20.33 0.91
CA GLN A 90 -12.12 -20.13 1.09
C GLN A 90 -11.87 -19.60 2.51
N HIS A 91 -10.96 -20.21 3.25
CA HIS A 91 -10.55 -19.75 4.59
C HIS A 91 -9.65 -18.50 4.49
N ILE A 92 -10.14 -17.47 3.81
CA ILE A 92 -9.46 -16.20 3.56
C ILE A 92 -10.24 -15.06 4.24
N GLY A 93 -9.54 -14.00 4.61
CA GLY A 93 -10.14 -12.82 5.24
C GLY A 93 -10.23 -11.66 4.25
N LYS A 94 -11.31 -10.87 4.32
CA LYS A 94 -11.39 -9.62 3.56
C LYS A 94 -10.80 -8.47 4.38
N VAL A 95 -9.88 -7.72 3.79
CA VAL A 95 -9.25 -6.56 4.44
C VAL A 95 -9.25 -5.33 3.56
N ARG A 96 -9.17 -4.16 4.18
CA ARG A 96 -8.91 -2.89 3.52
C ARG A 96 -7.46 -2.50 3.71
N ILE A 97 -6.79 -2.24 2.59
CA ILE A 97 -5.50 -1.56 2.53
C ILE A 97 -5.77 -0.13 2.07
N SER A 98 -5.24 0.86 2.78
CA SER A 98 -5.48 2.26 2.43
C SER A 98 -4.33 3.17 2.81
N PHE A 99 -4.22 4.28 2.09
CA PHE A 99 -3.16 5.26 2.23
C PHE A 99 -3.74 6.68 2.25
N HIS A 100 -3.10 7.57 3.00
CA HIS A 100 -3.40 9.00 3.01
C HIS A 100 -2.18 9.83 2.59
N ASP A 101 -2.42 11.11 2.31
CA ASP A 101 -1.40 12.08 1.89
C ASP A 101 -0.59 11.65 0.66
N ILE A 102 -1.28 11.06 -0.32
CA ILE A 102 -0.64 10.52 -1.52
C ILE A 102 -0.08 11.63 -2.41
N GLN A 103 1.20 11.52 -2.73
CA GLN A 103 1.98 12.43 -3.56
C GLN A 103 2.62 11.66 -4.72
N ASP A 104 2.84 12.37 -5.84
CA ASP A 104 3.56 11.78 -6.97
C ASP A 104 5.02 11.72 -6.60
N ASP A 105 5.70 10.66 -7.00
CA ASP A 105 7.11 10.48 -6.74
C ASP A 105 7.84 10.00 -7.98
N SER A 106 9.03 10.56 -8.21
CA SER A 106 9.89 10.16 -9.30
C SER A 106 10.74 8.98 -8.84
N CYS A 107 10.26 7.76 -9.05
CA CYS A 107 11.09 6.59 -8.81
C CYS A 107 12.01 6.32 -10.01
N ILE A 108 13.31 6.47 -9.79
CA ILE A 108 14.31 5.96 -10.74
C ILE A 108 14.25 4.44 -10.62
N ASN A 109 13.96 3.73 -11.72
CA ASN A 109 14.11 2.28 -11.77
C ASN A 109 15.52 1.93 -11.26
N PRO A 110 15.68 1.14 -10.18
CA PRO A 110 17.00 0.64 -9.86
C PRO A 110 17.47 -0.13 -11.10
N ALA A 111 18.61 0.28 -11.66
CA ALA A 111 19.17 -0.33 -12.85
C ALA A 111 19.14 -1.85 -12.70
N PRO A 112 18.81 -2.61 -13.76
CA PRO A 112 18.80 -4.07 -13.69
C PRO A 112 20.15 -4.51 -13.15
N GLN A 113 20.13 -5.12 -11.97
CA GLN A 113 21.33 -5.73 -11.41
C GLN A 113 21.68 -6.89 -12.34
N MET A 114 22.72 -6.68 -13.16
CA MET A 114 23.37 -7.73 -13.94
C MET A 114 24.11 -8.69 -13.01
#